data_AF-A0A0T9PXD7-F1
#
_entry.id   AF-A0A0T9PXD7-F1
#
_cell.length_a   1.000
_cell.length_b   1.000
_cell.length_c   1.000
_cell.angle_alpha   90.00
_cell.angle_beta   90.00
_cell.angle_gamma   90.00
#
_symmetry.space_group_name_H-M   'P 1'
#
loop_
_entity.id
_entity.type
_entity.pdbx_description
1 polymer ?
#
loop_
_entity_poly.entity_id
_entity_poly.type
_entity_poly.pdbx_seq_one_letter_code
_entity_poly.pdbx_strand_id
1 'polypeptide(L)'
;MINTNLTITKEQKYAIAKALDVTVDELEEITIRASTKKKTSFKDDFSVVFKTNIGTLAKMKLTPTSFRITIYLFSILDYGNILVNFSQSRIAEDLGLHKSNVSRAFKELFDNKILIRDTEGGHVYLNSNLCVKGIPHKFIEEQMDKFKKSKVETEDFNNSFNIYSAKRKSDKPLVSQKEDKKMFFGRDDIPF
;
A
#
# COMPACT_ATOMS: atom_id res chain seq x y z
N MET A 1 2.62 -29.60 -1.17
CA MET A 1 1.79 -29.90 -2.35
C MET A 1 0.43 -30.37 -1.85
N ILE A 2 -0.66 -29.75 -2.28
CA ILE A 2 -2.01 -30.23 -1.97
C ILE A 2 -2.37 -31.19 -3.11
N ASN A 3 -2.43 -32.49 -2.80
CA ASN A 3 -2.93 -33.48 -3.75
C ASN A 3 -4.46 -33.49 -3.63
N THR A 4 -5.13 -32.77 -4.53
CA THR A 4 -6.59 -32.80 -4.62
C THR A 4 -6.97 -33.84 -5.66
N ASN A 5 -7.72 -34.85 -5.25
CA ASN A 5 -8.30 -35.81 -6.19
C ASN A 5 -9.47 -35.13 -6.92
N LEU A 6 -9.30 -34.88 -8.21
CA LEU A 6 -10.29 -34.23 -9.05
C LEU A 6 -10.91 -35.30 -9.96
N THR A 7 -12.20 -35.58 -9.79
CA THR A 7 -12.92 -36.56 -10.62
C THR A 7 -13.26 -35.94 -11.98
N ILE A 8 -12.63 -36.43 -13.04
CA ILE A 8 -12.84 -35.98 -14.42
C ILE A 8 -14.11 -36.65 -14.99
N THR A 9 -14.97 -35.88 -15.68
CA THR A 9 -16.20 -36.40 -16.29
C THR A 9 -15.92 -37.24 -17.55
N LYS A 10 -16.89 -38.05 -17.98
CA LYS A 10 -16.76 -38.90 -19.17
C LYS A 10 -16.55 -38.07 -20.46
N GLU A 11 -17.20 -36.92 -20.57
CA GLU A 11 -17.02 -35.99 -21.69
C GLU A 11 -15.60 -35.40 -21.71
N GLN A 12 -15.06 -35.05 -20.54
CA GLN A 12 -13.70 -34.54 -20.43
C GLN A 12 -12.67 -35.60 -20.80
N LYS A 13 -12.87 -36.87 -20.39
CA LYS A 13 -12.01 -37.99 -20.79
C LYS A 13 -12.00 -38.18 -22.31
N TYR A 14 -13.16 -38.14 -22.96
CA TYR A 14 -13.26 -38.25 -24.41
C TYR A 14 -12.57 -37.07 -25.12
N ALA A 15 -12.74 -35.85 -24.63
CA ALA A 15 -12.08 -34.67 -25.19
C ALA A 15 -10.56 -34.76 -25.08
N ILE A 16 -10.03 -35.26 -23.96
CA ILE A 16 -8.60 -35.48 -23.75
C ILE A 16 -8.08 -36.60 -24.68
N ALA A 17 -8.77 -37.74 -24.74
CA ALA A 17 -8.40 -38.87 -25.60
C ALA A 17 -8.31 -38.44 -27.07
N LYS A 18 -9.35 -37.73 -27.55
CA LYS A 18 -9.39 -37.17 -28.90
C LYS A 18 -8.27 -36.17 -29.17
N ALA A 19 -7.88 -35.34 -28.20
CA ALA A 19 -6.80 -34.37 -28.35
C ALA A 19 -5.41 -35.01 -28.36
N LEU A 20 -5.26 -36.19 -27.75
CA LEU A 20 -4.03 -36.97 -27.67
C LEU A 20 -3.93 -38.07 -28.75
N ASP A 21 -4.96 -38.19 -29.61
CA ASP A 21 -5.09 -39.23 -30.66
C ASP A 21 -5.02 -40.66 -30.12
N VAL A 22 -5.65 -40.89 -28.97
CA VAL A 22 -5.77 -42.21 -28.33
C VAL A 22 -7.23 -42.52 -28.02
N THR A 23 -7.54 -43.79 -27.82
CA THR A 23 -8.85 -44.23 -27.33
C THR A 23 -8.96 -44.02 -25.81
N VAL A 24 -10.19 -43.97 -25.30
CA VAL A 24 -10.42 -43.76 -23.85
C VAL A 24 -9.84 -44.91 -23.01
N ASP A 25 -9.78 -46.12 -23.58
CA ASP A 25 -9.30 -47.32 -22.91
C ASP A 25 -7.76 -47.40 -22.86
N GLU A 26 -7.06 -46.61 -23.68
CA GLU A 26 -5.59 -46.49 -23.70
C GLU A 26 -5.06 -45.44 -22.70
N LEU A 27 -5.94 -44.70 -22.03
CA LEU A 27 -5.57 -43.71 -21.02
C LEU A 27 -5.33 -44.37 -19.65
N GLU A 28 -4.08 -44.72 -19.36
CA GLU A 28 -3.68 -45.33 -18.09
C GLU A 28 -3.67 -44.33 -16.90
N GLU A 29 -3.06 -43.15 -17.07
CA GLU A 29 -2.97 -42.12 -16.01
C GLU A 29 -2.98 -40.70 -16.62
N ILE A 30 -3.72 -39.78 -15.98
CA ILE A 30 -3.72 -38.35 -16.35
C ILE A 30 -3.25 -37.51 -15.16
N THR A 31 -2.04 -36.95 -15.25
CA THR A 31 -1.51 -36.01 -14.25
C THR A 31 -1.67 -34.56 -14.73
N ILE A 32 -2.62 -33.82 -14.15
CA ILE A 32 -2.79 -32.38 -14.46
C ILE A 32 -1.88 -31.54 -13.57
N ARG A 33 -0.85 -30.93 -14.15
CA ARG A 33 -0.02 -29.93 -13.47
C ARG A 33 -0.50 -28.52 -13.82
N ALA A 34 -1.37 -27.97 -12.98
CA ALA A 34 -1.77 -26.57 -13.07
C ALA A 34 -0.81 -25.71 -12.23
N SER A 35 0.05 -24.93 -12.89
CA SER A 35 0.77 -23.83 -12.23
C SER A 35 -0.01 -22.54 -12.42
N THR A 36 -0.15 -21.73 -11.36
CA THR A 36 -0.68 -20.38 -11.51
C THR A 36 0.20 -19.58 -12.47
N LYS A 37 -0.41 -18.84 -13.41
CA LYS A 37 0.30 -17.93 -14.31
C LYS A 37 1.20 -17.03 -13.46
N LYS A 38 2.52 -17.03 -13.70
CA LYS A 38 3.45 -16.11 -13.02
C LYS A 38 2.96 -14.69 -13.28
N LYS A 39 2.39 -14.06 -12.26
CA LYS A 39 1.94 -12.67 -12.35
C LYS A 39 3.19 -11.80 -12.45
N THR A 40 3.16 -10.78 -13.30
CA THR A 40 4.19 -9.74 -13.31
C THR A 40 4.32 -9.18 -11.89
N SER A 41 5.54 -9.23 -11.35
CA SER A 41 5.87 -8.66 -10.04
C SER A 41 6.85 -7.49 -10.21
N PHE A 42 6.85 -6.59 -9.25
CA PHE A 42 7.89 -5.58 -9.14
C PHE A 42 9.19 -6.24 -8.67
N LYS A 43 10.33 -5.72 -9.13
CA LYS A 43 11.66 -6.18 -8.70
C LYS A 43 12.05 -5.54 -7.36
N ASP A 44 11.69 -4.27 -7.19
CA ASP A 44 11.99 -3.49 -6.00
C ASP A 44 10.80 -3.42 -5.05
N ASP A 45 11.09 -3.04 -3.82
CA ASP A 45 10.10 -2.66 -2.83
C ASP A 45 9.31 -1.44 -3.32
N PHE A 46 8.03 -1.39 -2.94
CA PHE A 46 7.16 -0.29 -3.29
C PHE A 46 6.28 0.11 -2.11
N SER A 47 5.91 1.38 -2.15
CA SER A 47 4.91 1.94 -1.25
C SER A 47 3.76 2.53 -2.06
N VAL A 48 2.55 2.37 -1.55
CA VAL A 48 1.33 2.95 -2.11
C VAL A 48 1.17 4.34 -1.53
N VAL A 49 0.98 5.35 -2.38
CA VAL A 49 0.76 6.74 -1.99
C VAL A 49 -0.67 7.15 -2.39
N PHE A 50 -1.37 7.86 -1.51
CA PHE A 50 -2.73 8.30 -1.77
C PHE A 50 -2.76 9.66 -2.47
N LYS A 51 -3.32 9.67 -3.69
CA LYS A 51 -3.34 10.85 -4.58
C LYS A 51 -3.87 12.11 -3.91
N THR A 52 -4.97 12.01 -3.17
CA THR A 52 -5.57 13.15 -2.48
C THR A 52 -4.64 13.69 -1.40
N ASN A 53 -4.16 12.82 -0.51
CA ASN A 53 -3.36 13.24 0.65
C ASN A 53 -1.95 13.69 0.26
N ILE A 54 -1.33 13.10 -0.77
CA ILE A 54 -0.04 13.61 -1.29
C ILE A 54 -0.22 14.97 -1.98
N GLY A 55 -1.35 15.18 -2.65
CA GLY A 55 -1.72 16.46 -3.22
C GLY A 55 -1.92 17.53 -2.14
N THR A 56 -2.50 17.17 -1.00
CA THR A 56 -2.59 18.07 0.17
C THR A 56 -1.21 18.33 0.76
N LEU A 57 -0.40 17.29 0.99
CA LEU A 57 0.97 17.42 1.51
C LEU A 57 1.81 18.42 0.72
N ALA A 58 1.72 18.37 -0.62
CA ALA A 58 2.45 19.28 -1.50
C ALA A 58 1.99 20.75 -1.41
N LYS A 59 0.76 21.00 -0.92
CA LYS A 59 0.19 22.34 -0.72
C LYS A 59 0.37 22.87 0.71
N MET A 60 0.79 22.02 1.64
CA MET A 60 1.07 22.45 3.01
C MET A 60 2.23 23.44 3.03
N LYS A 61 2.23 24.37 3.99
CA LYS A 61 3.29 25.37 4.18
C LYS A 61 4.51 24.78 4.90
N LEU A 62 4.98 23.62 4.45
CA LEU A 62 6.17 22.98 5.00
C LEU A 62 7.44 23.72 4.57
N THR A 63 8.44 23.73 5.45
CA THR A 63 9.78 24.15 5.02
C THR A 63 10.32 23.22 3.94
N PRO A 64 11.16 23.71 3.00
CA PRO A 64 11.79 22.86 1.98
C PRO A 64 12.57 21.68 2.58
N THR A 65 13.19 21.90 3.75
CA THR A 65 13.88 20.86 4.53
C THR A 65 12.92 19.78 4.99
N SER A 66 11.79 20.14 5.59
CA SER A 66 10.77 19.18 6.03
C SER A 66 10.19 18.40 4.87
N PHE A 67 9.88 19.07 3.75
CA PHE A 67 9.40 18.39 2.56
C PHE A 67 10.42 17.40 2.01
N ARG A 68 11.69 17.79 1.90
CA ARG A 68 12.79 16.92 1.46
C ARG A 68 12.96 15.70 2.38
N ILE A 69 12.88 15.90 3.70
CA ILE A 69 12.92 14.80 4.66
C ILE A 69 11.73 13.88 4.46
N THR A 70 10.49 14.39 4.32
CA THR A 70 9.30 13.54 4.10
C THR A 70 9.46 12.63 2.89
N ILE A 71 9.99 13.14 1.77
CA ILE A 71 10.26 12.32 0.58
C ILE A 71 11.32 11.24 0.87
N TYR A 72 12.39 11.60 1.59
CA TYR A 72 13.40 10.62 2.00
C TYR A 72 12.81 9.51 2.90
N LEU A 73 11.87 9.85 3.80
CA LEU A 73 11.25 8.87 4.70
C LEU A 73 10.50 7.77 3.96
N PHE A 74 10.01 8.01 2.74
CA PHE A 74 9.40 6.94 1.92
C PHE A 74 10.39 5.83 1.55
N SER A 75 11.69 6.14 1.48
CA SER A 75 12.74 5.17 1.12
C SER A 75 13.15 4.25 2.28
N ILE A 76 12.94 4.68 3.53
CA ILE A 76 13.28 3.91 4.74
C ILE A 76 12.04 3.37 5.47
N LEU A 77 10.87 3.50 4.84
CA LEU A 77 9.60 2.99 5.35
C LEU A 77 9.60 1.45 5.28
N ASP A 78 9.09 0.81 6.33
CA ASP A 78 8.86 -0.63 6.36
C ASP A 78 7.40 -1.00 6.62
N TYR A 79 7.06 -2.29 6.54
CA TYR A 79 5.72 -2.81 6.81
C TYR A 79 5.21 -2.39 8.18
N GLY A 80 3.91 -2.08 8.27
CA GLY A 80 3.33 -1.47 9.47
C GLY A 80 3.69 0.01 9.62
N ASN A 81 4.27 0.63 8.59
CA ASN A 81 4.56 2.07 8.50
C ASN A 81 5.60 2.59 9.48
N ILE A 82 6.50 1.71 9.92
CA ILE A 82 7.62 2.05 10.81
C ILE A 82 8.78 2.59 9.99
N LEU A 83 9.48 3.58 10.53
CA LEU A 83 10.77 4.04 10.01
C LEU A 83 11.88 3.18 10.60
N VAL A 84 12.47 2.30 9.79
CA VAL A 84 13.56 1.41 10.22
C VAL A 84 14.88 2.18 10.18
N ASN A 85 15.79 1.90 11.12
CA ASN A 85 17.07 2.61 11.26
C ASN A 85 16.92 4.13 11.41
N PHE A 86 15.83 4.56 12.03
CA PHE A 86 15.48 5.97 12.20
C PHE A 86 16.44 6.70 13.15
N SER A 87 17.19 7.67 12.61
CA SER A 87 18.05 8.57 13.38
C SER A 87 18.15 9.93 12.69
N GLN A 88 17.88 11.01 13.43
CA GLN A 88 18.02 12.37 12.90
C GLN A 88 19.46 12.68 12.46
N SER A 89 20.46 12.16 13.18
CA SER A 89 21.87 12.33 12.81
C SER A 89 22.17 11.64 11.48
N ARG A 90 21.68 10.42 11.28
CA ARG A 90 21.85 9.69 10.03
C ARG A 90 21.18 10.39 8.86
N ILE A 91 19.95 10.87 9.06
CA ILE A 91 19.22 11.65 8.04
C ILE A 91 19.96 12.95 7.71
N ALA A 92 20.57 13.60 8.71
CA ALA A 92 21.39 14.78 8.51
C ALA A 92 22.61 14.48 7.61
N GLU A 93 23.30 13.36 7.87
CA GLU A 93 24.43 12.90 7.08
C GLU A 93 24.00 12.50 5.65
N ASP A 94 22.98 11.65 5.52
CA ASP A 94 22.47 11.13 4.23
C ASP A 94 21.99 12.25 3.29
N LEU A 95 21.38 13.30 3.85
CA LEU A 95 20.84 14.43 3.07
C LEU A 95 21.78 15.63 2.99
N GLY A 96 22.93 15.61 3.67
CA GLY A 96 23.86 16.74 3.77
C GLY A 96 23.23 17.96 4.45
N LEU A 97 22.44 17.74 5.50
CA LEU A 97 21.71 18.77 6.24
C LEU A 97 22.37 19.05 7.59
N HIS A 98 22.29 20.29 8.06
CA HIS A 98 22.72 20.63 9.41
C HIS A 98 21.78 20.03 10.47
N LYS A 99 22.33 19.46 11.55
CA LYS A 99 21.55 18.77 12.61
C LYS A 99 20.44 19.65 13.21
N SER A 100 20.69 20.95 13.40
CA SER A 100 19.66 21.88 13.90
C SER A 100 18.48 22.05 12.94
N ASN A 101 18.71 22.02 11.63
CA ASN A 101 17.66 22.12 10.62
C ASN A 101 16.84 20.85 10.58
N VAL A 102 17.49 19.68 10.69
CA VAL A 102 16.82 18.39 10.78
C VAL A 102 15.94 18.34 12.03
N SER A 103 16.46 18.72 13.20
CA SER A 103 15.68 18.74 14.44
C SER A 103 14.42 19.62 14.35
N ARG A 104 14.55 20.82 13.77
CA ARG A 104 13.42 21.73 13.51
C ARG A 104 12.40 21.13 12.55
N ALA A 105 12.89 20.52 11.47
CA ALA A 105 12.05 19.86 10.48
C ALA A 105 11.26 18.71 11.12
N PHE A 106 11.91 17.87 11.94
CA PHE A 106 11.22 16.80 12.66
C PHE A 106 10.11 17.32 13.56
N LYS A 107 10.33 18.42 14.28
CA LYS A 107 9.28 19.06 15.07
C LYS A 107 8.09 19.44 14.18
N GLU A 108 8.34 20.12 13.07
CA GLU A 108 7.30 20.49 12.10
C GLU A 108 6.55 19.26 11.56
N LEU A 109 7.24 18.16 11.25
CA LEU A 109 6.61 16.92 10.76
C LEU A 109 5.73 16.23 11.82
N PHE A 110 6.10 16.29 13.10
CA PHE A 110 5.26 15.78 14.19
C PHE A 110 4.05 16.69 14.46
N ASP A 111 4.25 18.00 14.41
CA ASP A 111 3.19 19.00 14.62
C ASP A 111 2.09 18.85 13.55
N ASN A 112 2.49 18.66 12.29
CA ASN A 112 1.61 18.45 11.14
C ASN A 112 1.09 17.00 10.99
N LYS A 113 1.36 16.10 11.96
CA LYS A 113 0.97 14.68 11.93
C LYS A 113 1.39 13.93 10.66
N ILE A 114 2.49 14.36 10.03
CA ILE A 114 3.19 13.58 8.99
C ILE A 114 3.93 12.43 9.66
N LEU A 115 4.51 12.70 10.82
CA LEU A 115 5.08 11.69 11.71
C LEU A 115 4.25 11.53 12.98
N ILE A 116 4.19 10.30 13.48
CA ILE A 116 3.43 9.91 14.66
C ILE A 116 4.38 9.20 15.63
N ARG A 117 4.33 9.56 16.91
CA ARG A 117 5.09 8.87 17.95
C ARG A 117 4.21 7.83 18.62
N ASP A 118 4.75 6.63 18.76
CA ASP A 118 4.21 5.63 19.67
C ASP A 118 4.59 6.00 21.11
N THR A 119 3.60 6.24 21.96
CA THR A 119 3.83 6.49 23.39
C THR A 119 4.16 5.21 24.17
N GLU A 120 3.79 4.04 23.65
CA GLU A 120 3.99 2.75 24.32
C GLU A 120 5.22 2.03 23.80
N GLY A 121 5.37 1.96 22.47
CA GLY A 121 6.45 1.21 21.81
C GLY A 121 7.71 2.03 21.52
N GLY A 122 7.70 3.35 21.72
CA GLY A 122 8.82 4.23 21.41
C GLY A 122 9.15 4.35 19.91
N HIS A 123 8.34 3.75 19.04
CA HIS A 123 8.50 3.80 17.59
C HIS A 123 8.05 5.14 17.00
N VAL A 124 8.61 5.48 15.83
CA VAL A 124 8.14 6.59 15.01
C VAL A 124 7.54 6.02 13.73
N TYR A 125 6.29 6.40 13.48
CA TYR A 125 5.57 6.00 12.28
C TYR A 125 5.45 7.16 11.30
N LEU A 126 5.50 6.84 10.01
CA LEU A 126 5.00 7.73 8.98
C LEU A 126 3.49 7.55 8.86
N ASN A 127 2.74 8.64 8.75
CA ASN A 127 1.29 8.58 8.70
C ASN A 127 0.81 7.72 7.51
N SER A 128 0.08 6.65 7.85
CA SER A 128 -0.46 5.70 6.89
C SER A 128 -1.40 6.33 5.86
N ASN A 129 -2.06 7.45 6.22
CA ASN A 129 -2.90 8.19 5.28
C ASN A 129 -2.10 8.85 4.14
N LEU A 130 -0.78 9.00 4.27
CA LEU A 130 0.08 9.51 3.19
C LEU A 130 0.57 8.38 2.29
N CYS A 131 1.13 7.35 2.91
CA CYS A 131 1.89 6.32 2.23
C CYS A 131 1.82 5.01 3.04
N VAL A 132 1.87 3.85 2.39
CA VAL A 132 1.96 2.52 3.04
C VAL A 132 2.87 1.61 2.27
N LYS A 133 3.78 0.91 2.96
CA LYS A 133 4.55 -0.16 2.32
C LYS A 133 3.70 -1.42 2.17
N GLY A 134 3.52 -1.87 0.93
CA GLY A 134 2.72 -3.05 0.60
C GLY A 134 1.21 -2.84 0.69
N ILE A 135 0.46 -3.94 0.79
CA ILE A 135 -1.01 -3.92 0.77
C ILE A 135 -1.55 -4.45 2.10
N PRO A 136 -2.38 -3.68 2.84
CA PRO A 136 -2.81 -4.04 4.20
C PRO A 136 -3.45 -5.43 4.36
N HIS A 137 -4.16 -5.94 3.35
CA HIS A 137 -4.78 -7.29 3.42
C HIS A 137 -3.75 -8.43 3.49
N LYS A 138 -2.47 -8.15 3.28
CA LYS A 138 -1.37 -9.12 3.37
C LYS A 138 -0.56 -8.99 4.65
N PHE A 139 -0.92 -8.07 5.53
CA PHE A 139 -0.16 -7.82 6.76
C PHE A 139 -0.43 -8.93 7.78
N ILE A 140 0.63 -9.32 8.49
CA ILE A 140 0.48 -10.12 9.71
C ILE A 140 -0.12 -9.28 10.83
N GLU A 141 -0.58 -9.91 11.90
CA GLU A 141 -1.28 -9.24 13.02
C GLU A 141 -0.48 -8.08 13.62
N GLU A 142 0.82 -8.28 13.86
CA GLU A 142 1.71 -7.26 14.40
C GLU A 142 1.85 -6.05 13.45
N GLN A 143 2.02 -6.30 12.15
CA GLN A 143 2.08 -5.25 11.13
C GLN A 143 0.75 -4.49 11.03
N MET A 144 -0.36 -5.19 11.20
CA MET A 144 -1.69 -4.59 11.20
C MET A 144 -1.92 -3.71 12.43
N ASP A 145 -1.43 -4.10 13.61
CA ASP A 145 -1.49 -3.27 14.83
C ASP A 145 -0.69 -1.97 14.64
N LYS A 146 0.55 -2.08 14.19
CA LYS A 146 1.43 -0.95 13.85
C LYS A 146 0.82 -0.04 12.78
N PHE A 147 0.24 -0.64 11.74
CA PHE A 147 -0.47 0.09 10.69
C PHE A 147 -1.67 0.88 11.25
N LYS A 148 -2.44 0.31 12.19
CA LYS A 148 -3.55 1.03 12.84
C LYS A 148 -3.05 2.20 13.69
N LYS A 149 -1.96 2.01 14.45
CA LYS A 149 -1.34 3.05 15.28
C LYS A 149 -0.80 4.22 14.45
N SER A 150 -0.30 3.94 13.25
CA SER A 150 0.21 4.96 12.32
C SER A 150 -0.88 5.66 11.49
N LYS A 151 -2.17 5.32 11.69
CA LYS A 151 -3.27 5.94 10.95
C LYS A 151 -3.89 7.07 11.76
N VAL A 152 -3.51 8.31 11.45
CA VAL A 152 -4.05 9.52 12.10
C VAL A 152 -4.70 10.41 11.05
N GLU A 153 -5.99 10.68 11.24
CA GLU A 153 -6.76 11.63 10.42
C GLU A 153 -6.58 13.04 10.96
N THR A 154 -6.48 14.00 10.05
CA THR A 154 -6.36 15.43 10.36
C THR A 154 -7.20 16.23 9.37
N GLU A 155 -7.30 17.54 9.56
CA GLU A 155 -7.91 18.45 8.58
C GLU A 155 -7.24 18.38 7.20
N ASP A 156 -5.93 18.09 7.17
CA ASP A 156 -5.15 17.94 5.94
C ASP A 156 -5.18 16.52 5.35
N PHE A 157 -5.30 15.49 6.20
CA PHE A 157 -5.16 14.09 5.81
C PHE A 157 -6.42 13.29 6.13
N ASN A 158 -7.25 13.10 5.10
CA ASN A 158 -8.45 12.28 5.18
C ASN A 158 -8.11 10.79 5.33
N ASN A 159 -8.97 10.03 6.01
CA ASN A 159 -8.82 8.58 6.10
C ASN A 159 -8.84 7.94 4.69
N SER A 160 -7.70 7.38 4.28
CA SER A 160 -7.53 6.76 2.96
C SER A 160 -7.85 5.26 2.93
N PHE A 161 -8.30 4.68 4.04
CA PHE A 161 -8.54 3.25 4.16
C PHE A 161 -9.96 2.90 4.58
N ASN A 162 -10.57 2.02 3.78
CA ASN A 162 -11.69 1.20 4.21
C ASN A 162 -11.14 -0.10 4.80
N ILE A 163 -10.89 -0.11 6.10
CA ILE A 163 -10.63 -1.36 6.82
C ILE A 163 -11.97 -2.09 6.88
N TYR A 164 -12.20 -2.99 5.91
CA TYR A 164 -13.34 -3.91 5.97
C TYR A 164 -13.16 -4.82 7.18
N SER A 165 -13.71 -4.41 8.32
CA SER A 165 -14.09 -5.38 9.34
C SER A 165 -15.21 -6.22 8.72
N ALA A 166 -15.09 -7.55 8.78
CA ALA A 166 -16.23 -8.42 8.53
C ALA A 166 -17.25 -8.22 9.67
N LYS A 167 -17.90 -7.05 9.74
CA LYS A 167 -19.11 -6.87 10.53
C LYS A 167 -20.24 -7.57 9.78
N ARG A 168 -20.98 -8.39 10.54
CA ARG A 168 -22.17 -9.14 10.13
C ARG A 168 -23.11 -8.24 9.32
N LYS A 169 -23.83 -8.85 8.35
CA LYS A 169 -24.89 -8.22 7.55
C LYS A 169 -25.92 -7.52 8.45
N SER A 170 -25.73 -6.23 8.71
CA SER A 170 -26.80 -5.29 9.04
C SER A 170 -26.22 -3.88 8.92
N ASP A 171 -27.01 -2.99 8.34
CA ASP A 171 -26.81 -1.54 8.23
C ASP A 171 -26.03 -1.03 7.01
N LYS A 172 -26.73 -1.01 5.86
CA LYS A 172 -26.49 -0.03 4.80
C LYS A 172 -27.14 1.30 5.20
N PRO A 173 -26.43 2.43 5.08
CA PRO A 173 -27.07 3.70 4.78
C PRO A 173 -26.78 4.17 3.35
N LEU A 174 -27.87 4.29 2.60
CA LEU A 174 -28.27 5.29 1.61
C LEU A 174 -27.18 6.15 0.93
N VAL A 175 -27.12 5.97 -0.38
CA VAL A 175 -26.47 6.80 -1.40
C VAL A 175 -27.00 8.24 -1.36
N SER A 176 -26.11 9.24 -1.31
CA SER A 176 -26.43 10.63 -1.69
C SER A 176 -25.49 11.11 -2.82
N GLN A 177 -26.13 11.23 -3.99
CA GLN A 177 -25.96 12.15 -5.11
C GLN A 177 -24.58 12.75 -5.42
N LYS A 178 -24.08 12.37 -6.61
CA LYS A 178 -23.01 13.04 -7.34
C LYS A 178 -23.48 14.43 -7.79
N GLU A 179 -22.74 15.47 -7.46
CA GLU A 179 -22.74 16.72 -8.21
C GLU A 179 -21.58 16.71 -9.22
N ASP A 180 -21.94 16.72 -10.50
CA ASP A 180 -21.01 16.85 -11.62
C ASP A 180 -20.45 18.28 -11.67
N LYS A 181 -19.24 18.49 -11.13
CA LYS A 181 -18.44 19.67 -11.49
C LYS A 181 -17.63 19.37 -12.75
N LYS A 182 -18.10 19.89 -13.89
CA LYS A 182 -17.35 20.00 -15.14
C LYS A 182 -16.02 20.72 -14.87
N MET A 183 -14.91 20.00 -14.89
CA MET A 183 -13.58 20.60 -14.99
C MET A 183 -13.37 21.10 -16.43
N PHE A 184 -13.31 22.42 -16.57
CA PHE A 184 -12.73 23.07 -17.74
C PHE A 184 -11.24 22.75 -17.75
N PHE A 185 -10.78 21.97 -18.74
CA PHE A 185 -9.36 21.88 -19.05
C PHE A 185 -8.99 23.08 -19.92
N GLY A 186 -8.47 24.14 -19.30
CA GLY A 186 -7.64 25.11 -20.02
C GLY A 186 -6.38 24.39 -20.46
N ARG A 187 -6.10 24.42 -21.78
CA ARG A 187 -4.82 23.98 -22.33
C ARG A 187 -3.80 25.03 -21.95
N ASP A 188 -3.11 24.81 -20.83
CA ASP A 188 -1.87 25.52 -20.57
C ASP A 188 -0.75 24.66 -21.16
N ASP A 189 -0.21 25.17 -22.25
CA ASP A 189 0.98 24.67 -22.91
C ASP A 189 2.10 24.54 -21.86
N ILE A 190 2.56 23.31 -21.62
CA ILE A 190 3.77 23.05 -20.83
C ILE A 190 4.94 23.48 -21.73
N PRO A 191 5.65 24.59 -21.42
CA PRO A 191 6.85 24.90 -22.16
C PRO A 191 7.99 24.08 -21.54
N PHE A 192 8.49 23.13 -22.35
CA PHE A 192 9.68 22.28 -22.16
C PHE A 192 9.51 21.03 -21.29
#